data_AF-A0A381TXR6-F1
#
_entry.id   AF-A0A381TXR6-F1
#
_cell.length_a   1.000
_cell.length_b   1.000
_cell.length_c   1.000
_cell.angle_alpha   90.00
_cell.angle_beta   90.00
_cell.angle_gamma   90.00
#
_symmetry.space_group_name_H-M   'P 1'
#
loop_
_entity.id
_entity.type
_entity.pdbx_description
1 polymer ?
#
loop_
_entity_poly.entity_id
_entity_poly.type
_entity_poly.pdbx_seq_one_letter_code
_entity_poly.pdbx_strand_id
1 'polypeptide(L)'
;MNKLAPFFLSLLPSLLIAAEISTTNFNETDGFELTSRSDGLALTWDAPEGKAHLDLQFIPRRGNNAALPLIREIGINGVVALSDVDPNYLFWVGDRDLTLRDGWEIFFDRVPTRPYAVEKGYLIPGDVSISTDEDRATIILDGLNSTHFSGSLVFILYHGSPFVHMEARVSTERPATAFLYHVGLAKPNIEGHRLEWIDSFNVPHSEPVIEETANIYQTRYRSMALSSDNGSVVISPFPHQYLYPLDFADNFGYNWAGNEYLDMIDGFAWGVRQPPMGDRRFVPWVNAQPGSQQKLGVLLFVSSQSGLENLEVVKRYTHNDSFKPLPGYKTLSSHYHHEHSMDFINQQREQTTNDIPIGLENPDFVKFFKRMGVDMVHMAEFHFGATPQLDTHERLAQLDVMHKEFARLSNEEFLLIPGEEPNVHFGSHWLSMFPKPVNWVLNRKNDQPFEQTIEEYGTVYHVGSAQDVLTLLEKESGIAWTAHPRVKGSTGFPDDYRDQEFFTSNHFLGGAWKAMPADYSREMLGWRVLDLGDDMANWGNHKYILGEVDIFKIYEDYELFGTMNVNYLKLDKIPHYEDGWQPVLDTLSSGKFFVSTGEVLISSFDI
;
A
#
# COMPACT_ATOMS: atom_id res chain seq x y z
N MET A 1 76.11 -26.76 -30.40
CA MET A 1 75.68 -25.66 -29.53
C MET A 1 74.31 -25.22 -29.99
N ASN A 2 73.26 -25.54 -29.21
CA ASN A 2 72.01 -24.79 -29.11
C ASN A 2 71.26 -25.44 -27.93
N LYS A 3 71.25 -24.73 -26.79
CA LYS A 3 70.63 -25.18 -25.54
C LYS A 3 69.12 -24.93 -25.63
N LEU A 4 68.31 -25.98 -25.54
CA LEU A 4 66.89 -25.90 -25.24
C LEU A 4 66.73 -25.50 -23.77
N ALA A 5 66.03 -24.40 -23.51
CA ALA A 5 65.57 -24.01 -22.18
C ALA A 5 64.15 -24.55 -21.96
N PRO A 6 63.82 -25.12 -20.80
CA PRO A 6 62.46 -25.55 -20.50
C PRO A 6 61.61 -24.34 -20.12
N PHE A 7 60.46 -24.19 -20.78
CA PHE A 7 59.42 -23.23 -20.40
C PHE A 7 58.70 -23.79 -19.17
N PHE A 8 59.00 -23.25 -17.99
CA PHE A 8 58.20 -23.51 -16.79
C PHE A 8 56.91 -22.70 -16.90
N LEU A 9 55.80 -23.37 -17.17
CA LEU A 9 54.46 -22.79 -17.04
C LEU A 9 54.20 -22.64 -15.53
N SER A 10 54.36 -21.43 -14.99
CA SER A 10 53.91 -21.12 -13.63
C SER A 10 52.38 -21.06 -13.64
N LEU A 11 51.74 -22.13 -13.18
CA LEU A 11 50.35 -22.08 -12.73
C LEU A 11 50.29 -21.09 -11.56
N LEU A 12 49.89 -19.85 -11.85
CA LEU A 12 49.44 -18.91 -10.82
C LEU A 12 48.23 -19.55 -10.14
N PRO A 13 48.26 -19.79 -8.81
CA PRO A 13 47.04 -20.13 -8.11
C PRO A 13 46.10 -18.94 -8.26
N SER A 14 44.93 -19.17 -8.85
CA SER A 14 43.81 -18.22 -8.77
C SER A 14 43.52 -18.01 -7.29
N LEU A 15 44.02 -16.90 -6.75
CA LEU A 15 43.73 -16.48 -5.39
C LEU A 15 42.21 -16.36 -5.26
N LEU A 16 41.67 -17.15 -4.32
CA LEU A 16 40.32 -17.02 -3.82
C LEU A 16 40.14 -15.57 -3.33
N ILE A 17 39.37 -14.77 -4.05
CA ILE A 17 38.77 -13.59 -3.43
C ILE A 17 37.51 -14.12 -2.75
N ALA A 18 37.64 -14.55 -1.50
CA ALA A 18 36.48 -14.60 -0.61
C ALA A 18 35.99 -13.15 -0.45
N ALA A 19 34.68 -12.93 -0.39
CA ALA A 19 34.13 -11.62 -0.08
C ALA A 19 34.79 -11.08 1.20
N GLU A 20 35.29 -9.85 1.17
CA GLU A 20 35.88 -9.24 2.36
C GLU A 20 34.74 -8.89 3.32
N ILE A 21 34.75 -9.49 4.52
CA ILE A 21 33.73 -9.26 5.55
C ILE A 21 34.27 -8.23 6.54
N SER A 22 33.73 -7.01 6.51
CA SER A 22 34.02 -5.95 7.46
C SER A 22 33.05 -5.98 8.63
N THR A 23 33.59 -6.10 9.84
CA THR A 23 32.83 -6.09 11.12
C THR A 23 33.15 -4.88 11.98
N THR A 24 33.75 -3.84 11.39
CA THR A 24 34.31 -2.68 12.13
C THR A 24 33.26 -1.94 12.97
N ASN A 25 32.02 -1.89 12.49
CA ASN A 25 30.91 -1.17 13.12
C ASN A 25 29.93 -2.12 13.84
N PHE A 26 30.36 -3.34 14.16
CA PHE A 26 29.55 -4.31 14.89
C PHE A 26 29.84 -4.22 16.39
N ASN A 27 28.79 -4.16 17.19
CA ASN A 27 28.89 -4.14 18.64
C ASN A 27 28.00 -5.22 19.26
N GLU A 28 28.63 -6.21 19.92
CA GLU A 28 27.91 -7.33 20.56
C GLU A 28 26.97 -6.88 21.69
N THR A 29 27.15 -5.68 22.26
CA THR A 29 26.26 -5.18 23.33
C THR A 29 24.86 -4.82 22.82
N ASP A 30 24.68 -4.75 21.51
CA ASP A 30 23.44 -4.34 20.84
C ASP A 30 22.44 -5.51 20.70
N GLY A 31 22.72 -6.66 21.33
CA GLY A 31 21.81 -7.80 21.41
C GLY A 31 21.97 -8.83 20.27
N PHE A 32 23.10 -8.80 19.57
CA PHE A 32 23.41 -9.69 18.44
C PHE A 32 24.72 -10.45 18.68
N GLU A 33 24.70 -11.74 18.38
CA GLU A 33 25.89 -12.61 18.40
C GLU A 33 26.35 -12.89 16.97
N LEU A 34 27.57 -12.48 16.61
CA LEU A 34 28.16 -12.69 15.29
C LEU A 34 29.15 -13.85 15.29
N THR A 35 28.97 -14.79 14.37
CA THR A 35 29.92 -15.86 14.08
C THR A 35 30.44 -15.72 12.65
N SER A 36 31.70 -15.33 12.48
CA SER A 36 32.36 -15.27 11.17
C SER A 36 32.87 -16.65 10.74
N ARG A 37 32.70 -16.97 9.46
CA ARG A 37 33.21 -18.20 8.82
C ARG A 37 34.10 -17.83 7.63
N SER A 38 34.84 -18.80 7.09
CA SER A 38 35.68 -18.57 5.90
C SER A 38 34.88 -18.32 4.61
N ASP A 39 33.61 -18.72 4.62
CA ASP A 39 32.72 -18.72 3.45
C ASP A 39 31.40 -17.96 3.71
N GLY A 40 31.29 -17.23 4.83
CA GLY A 40 30.02 -16.68 5.27
C GLY A 40 30.05 -16.13 6.69
N LEU A 41 28.86 -15.86 7.23
CA LEU A 41 28.66 -15.36 8.59
C LEU A 41 27.30 -15.79 9.12
N ALA A 42 27.18 -15.92 10.42
CA ALA A 42 25.90 -16.15 11.09
C ALA A 42 25.64 -15.09 12.16
N LEU A 43 24.39 -14.64 12.25
CA LEU A 43 23.89 -13.80 13.33
C LEU A 43 22.85 -14.58 14.14
N THR A 44 22.90 -14.41 15.46
CA THR A 44 21.86 -14.87 16.40
C THR A 44 21.36 -13.69 17.21
N TRP A 45 20.05 -13.62 17.46
CA TRP A 45 19.41 -12.56 18.24
C TRP A 45 18.21 -13.09 19.01
N ASP A 46 17.83 -12.38 20.08
CA ASP A 46 16.63 -12.73 20.85
C ASP A 46 15.37 -12.34 20.08
N ALA A 47 14.43 -13.28 19.98
CA ALA A 47 13.12 -13.14 19.36
C ALA A 47 12.03 -13.74 20.29
N PRO A 48 10.72 -13.52 20.03
CA PRO A 48 9.66 -13.98 20.93
C PRO A 48 9.63 -15.50 21.19
N GLU A 49 10.06 -16.32 20.23
CA GLU A 49 10.13 -17.79 20.36
C GLU A 49 11.46 -18.31 20.93
N GLY A 50 12.42 -17.43 21.20
CA GLY A 50 13.77 -17.77 21.66
C GLY A 50 14.84 -17.15 20.78
N LYS A 51 16.01 -17.80 20.67
CA LYS A 51 17.13 -17.29 19.89
C LYS A 51 16.95 -17.58 18.40
N ALA A 52 16.57 -16.57 17.62
CA ALA A 52 16.54 -16.67 16.17
C ALA A 52 17.97 -16.64 15.60
N HIS A 53 18.19 -17.33 14.50
CA HIS A 53 19.47 -17.31 13.80
C HIS A 53 19.30 -17.25 12.28
N LEU A 54 20.28 -16.62 11.63
CA LEU A 54 20.42 -16.51 10.18
C LEU A 54 21.90 -16.77 9.84
N ASP A 55 22.17 -17.82 9.06
CA ASP A 55 23.51 -18.14 8.53
C ASP A 55 23.53 -17.88 7.02
N LEU A 56 24.41 -16.97 6.59
CA LEU A 56 24.63 -16.60 5.19
C LEU A 56 25.94 -17.18 4.69
N GLN A 57 25.96 -17.61 3.43
CA GLN A 57 27.16 -18.11 2.75
C GLN A 57 27.37 -17.42 1.41
N PHE A 58 28.62 -17.05 1.12
CA PHE A 58 29.02 -16.27 -0.06
C PHE A 58 29.85 -17.13 -1.00
N ILE A 59 29.23 -18.17 -1.56
CA ILE A 59 29.91 -19.14 -2.43
C ILE A 59 29.47 -18.88 -3.89
N PRO A 60 30.24 -18.09 -4.67
CA PRO A 60 29.85 -17.72 -6.02
C PRO A 60 29.94 -18.92 -6.97
N ARG A 61 29.30 -18.77 -8.14
CA ARG A 61 29.41 -19.71 -9.26
C ARG A 61 30.89 -19.96 -9.61
N ARG A 62 31.28 -21.22 -9.82
CA ARG A 62 32.65 -21.60 -10.23
C ARG A 62 32.63 -22.54 -11.43
N GLY A 63 33.01 -22.02 -12.59
CA GLY A 63 32.94 -22.78 -13.84
C GLY A 63 31.52 -23.28 -14.11
N ASN A 64 31.35 -24.61 -14.13
CA ASN A 64 30.05 -25.25 -14.34
C ASN A 64 29.25 -25.46 -13.05
N ASN A 65 29.82 -25.22 -11.87
CA ASN A 65 29.10 -25.33 -10.60
C ASN A 65 28.29 -24.05 -10.38
N ALA A 66 26.99 -24.19 -10.14
CA ALA A 66 26.11 -23.10 -9.73
C ALA A 66 26.62 -22.44 -8.44
N ALA A 67 26.21 -21.19 -8.21
CA ALA A 67 26.36 -20.59 -6.89
C ALA A 67 25.56 -21.43 -5.87
N LEU A 68 26.01 -21.50 -4.63
CA LEU A 68 25.21 -22.12 -3.58
C LEU A 68 24.16 -21.11 -3.07
N PRO A 69 23.01 -21.58 -2.55
CA PRO A 69 22.00 -20.71 -1.97
C PRO A 69 22.57 -19.77 -0.92
N LEU A 70 22.19 -18.50 -0.96
CA LEU A 70 22.76 -17.47 -0.08
C LEU A 70 22.45 -17.71 1.40
N ILE A 71 21.23 -18.11 1.74
CA ILE A 71 20.83 -18.44 3.11
C ILE A 71 21.13 -19.92 3.31
N ARG A 72 22.17 -20.22 4.09
CA ARG A 72 22.53 -21.59 4.45
C ARG A 72 21.46 -22.19 5.36
N GLU A 73 21.11 -21.46 6.42
CA GLU A 73 20.06 -21.86 7.36
C GLU A 73 19.43 -20.64 8.05
N ILE A 74 18.15 -20.78 8.37
CA ILE A 74 17.39 -19.85 9.21
C ILE A 74 16.53 -20.68 10.18
N GLY A 75 16.46 -20.27 11.45
CA GLY A 75 15.71 -21.04 12.44
C GLY A 75 15.67 -20.42 13.84
N ILE A 76 15.21 -21.20 14.81
CA ILE A 76 15.02 -20.78 16.21
C ILE A 76 15.69 -21.80 17.15
N ASN A 77 16.38 -21.34 18.19
CA ASN A 77 17.03 -22.15 19.23
C ASN A 77 17.98 -23.24 18.69
N GLY A 78 18.69 -22.94 17.60
CA GLY A 78 19.58 -23.88 16.91
C GLY A 78 18.87 -24.99 16.13
N VAL A 79 17.54 -24.94 16.03
CA VAL A 79 16.74 -25.81 15.18
C VAL A 79 16.48 -25.09 13.86
N VAL A 80 16.86 -25.73 12.75
CA VAL A 80 16.74 -25.18 11.40
C VAL A 80 15.29 -25.28 10.94
N ALA A 81 14.66 -24.13 10.63
CA ALA A 81 13.34 -24.09 10.03
C ALA A 81 13.43 -24.37 8.53
N LEU A 82 14.36 -23.69 7.84
CA LEU A 82 14.71 -23.93 6.43
C LEU A 82 16.23 -23.83 6.22
N SER A 83 16.74 -24.66 5.30
CA SER A 83 18.11 -24.60 4.80
C SER A 83 18.12 -24.36 3.29
N ASP A 84 19.27 -23.91 2.77
CA ASP A 84 19.55 -23.82 1.34
C ASP A 84 18.50 -22.98 0.57
N VAL A 85 18.23 -21.77 1.07
CA VAL A 85 17.27 -20.83 0.49
C VAL A 85 18.02 -19.72 -0.26
N ASP A 86 17.61 -19.44 -1.50
CA ASP A 86 18.26 -18.43 -2.36
C ASP A 86 17.31 -17.28 -2.72
N PRO A 87 17.54 -16.06 -2.22
CA PRO A 87 16.75 -14.89 -2.57
C PRO A 87 16.94 -14.44 -4.02
N ASN A 88 15.84 -14.22 -4.73
CA ASN A 88 15.79 -13.79 -6.11
C ASN A 88 14.91 -12.54 -6.24
N TYR A 89 15.44 -11.48 -6.85
CA TYR A 89 14.70 -10.26 -7.19
C TYR A 89 14.49 -10.19 -8.70
N LEU A 90 13.25 -9.94 -9.12
CA LEU A 90 12.90 -9.68 -10.52
C LEU A 90 12.35 -8.26 -10.66
N PHE A 91 12.75 -7.56 -11.71
CA PHE A 91 12.37 -6.18 -11.99
C PHE A 91 11.55 -6.11 -13.27
N TRP A 92 10.36 -5.53 -13.20
CA TRP A 92 9.61 -5.12 -14.38
C TRP A 92 9.98 -3.67 -14.65
N VAL A 93 10.55 -3.38 -15.82
CA VAL A 93 11.14 -2.08 -16.14
C VAL A 93 10.43 -1.51 -17.36
N GLY A 94 9.81 -0.35 -17.20
CA GLY A 94 9.07 0.36 -18.23
C GLY A 94 9.35 1.86 -18.19
N ASP A 95 8.63 2.59 -19.04
CA ASP A 95 8.78 4.04 -19.16
C ASP A 95 7.62 4.77 -18.52
N ARG A 96 7.93 5.82 -17.75
CA ARG A 96 7.01 6.90 -17.38
C ARG A 96 6.78 7.81 -18.58
N ASP A 97 5.57 8.32 -18.70
CA ASP A 97 5.30 9.48 -19.57
C ASP A 97 5.40 10.78 -18.77
N LEU A 98 6.61 11.28 -18.62
CA LEU A 98 6.88 12.51 -17.89
C LEU A 98 6.31 13.77 -18.57
N THR A 99 5.81 13.66 -19.81
CA THR A 99 5.27 14.80 -20.56
C THR A 99 3.79 15.05 -20.32
N LEU A 100 3.03 14.02 -19.91
CA LEU A 100 1.59 14.14 -19.71
C LEU A 100 1.20 15.03 -18.51
N ARG A 101 2.06 15.15 -17.49
CA ARG A 101 1.78 15.85 -16.22
C ARG A 101 3.03 16.50 -15.60
N ASP A 102 3.92 17.04 -16.43
CA ASP A 102 5.11 17.81 -16.02
C ASP A 102 5.96 17.14 -14.92
N GLY A 103 6.26 15.84 -15.09
CA GLY A 103 7.27 15.15 -14.28
C GLY A 103 6.77 13.94 -13.49
N TRP A 104 7.35 13.76 -12.29
CA TRP A 104 7.27 12.53 -11.50
C TRP A 104 6.01 12.39 -10.64
N GLU A 105 5.16 13.42 -10.63
CA GLU A 105 3.87 13.38 -9.92
C GLU A 105 2.76 12.66 -10.70
N ILE A 106 3.06 12.16 -11.89
CA ILE A 106 2.08 11.49 -12.74
C ILE A 106 1.49 10.22 -12.11
N PHE A 107 0.16 10.21 -11.96
CA PHE A 107 -0.62 9.02 -11.57
C PHE A 107 -1.38 8.38 -12.74
N PHE A 108 -2.03 9.18 -13.60
CA PHE A 108 -2.75 8.66 -14.77
C PHE A 108 -1.80 8.32 -15.91
N ASP A 109 -0.91 7.37 -15.64
CA ASP A 109 0.02 6.81 -16.61
C ASP A 109 -0.34 5.36 -16.93
N ARG A 110 -0.04 4.89 -18.14
CA ARG A 110 -0.38 3.55 -18.66
C ARG A 110 0.86 2.74 -19.02
N VAL A 111 1.74 2.53 -18.05
CA VAL A 111 3.03 1.87 -18.26
C VAL A 111 2.90 0.49 -18.93
N PRO A 112 1.97 -0.39 -18.52
CA PRO A 112 1.85 -1.73 -19.11
C PRO A 112 1.46 -1.77 -20.59
N THR A 113 0.97 -0.65 -21.14
CA THR A 113 0.56 -0.56 -22.55
C THR A 113 1.73 -0.19 -23.48
N ARG A 114 2.87 0.17 -22.91
CA ARG A 114 4.12 0.48 -23.62
C ARG A 114 5.10 -0.71 -23.50
N PRO A 115 6.16 -0.76 -24.33
CA PRO A 115 7.20 -1.77 -24.18
C PRO A 115 7.80 -1.74 -22.77
N TYR A 116 7.93 -2.91 -22.16
CA TYR A 116 8.62 -3.11 -20.89
C TYR A 116 9.52 -4.36 -20.98
N ALA A 117 10.48 -4.46 -20.07
CA ALA A 117 11.34 -5.63 -19.90
C ALA A 117 11.10 -6.25 -18.52
N VAL A 118 11.42 -7.54 -18.41
CA VAL A 118 11.54 -8.23 -17.12
C VAL A 118 12.99 -8.68 -16.98
N GLU A 119 13.58 -8.40 -15.82
CA GLU A 119 15.00 -8.65 -15.56
C GLU A 119 15.19 -9.37 -14.24
N LYS A 120 16.15 -10.29 -14.21
CA LYS A 120 16.62 -10.91 -12.98
C LYS A 120 17.78 -10.13 -12.38
N GLY A 121 17.73 -9.89 -11.08
CA GLY A 121 18.88 -9.48 -10.28
C GLY A 121 19.80 -10.68 -10.02
N TYR A 122 21.08 -10.51 -10.32
CA TYR A 122 22.13 -11.46 -10.01
C TYR A 122 23.04 -10.87 -8.94
N LEU A 123 23.20 -11.59 -7.84
CA LEU A 123 24.14 -11.24 -6.78
C LEU A 123 25.49 -11.89 -7.08
N ILE A 124 26.51 -11.06 -7.27
CA ILE A 124 27.91 -11.49 -7.24
C ILE A 124 28.52 -10.79 -6.02
N PRO A 125 28.58 -11.47 -4.85
CA PRO A 125 28.99 -10.83 -3.61
C PRO A 125 30.34 -10.13 -3.75
N GLY A 126 30.33 -8.81 -3.58
CA GLY A 126 31.51 -7.96 -3.50
C GLY A 126 31.95 -7.81 -2.05
N ASP A 127 31.94 -6.57 -1.57
CA ASP A 127 32.18 -6.26 -0.16
C ASP A 127 30.97 -6.65 0.69
N VAL A 128 31.23 -7.25 1.85
CA VAL A 128 30.22 -7.56 2.85
C VAL A 128 30.52 -6.74 4.10
N SER A 129 29.55 -5.96 4.56
CA SER A 129 29.70 -5.17 5.79
C SER A 129 28.59 -5.49 6.77
N ILE A 130 28.94 -5.47 8.05
CA ILE A 130 28.02 -5.65 9.16
C ILE A 130 28.17 -4.48 10.11
N SER A 131 27.04 -3.91 10.51
CA SER A 131 26.97 -2.88 11.52
C SER A 131 25.78 -3.09 12.46
N THR A 132 25.91 -2.61 13.69
CA THR A 132 24.79 -2.49 14.62
C THR A 132 24.50 -1.03 14.96
N ASP A 133 23.25 -0.76 15.30
CA ASP A 133 22.73 0.53 15.73
C ASP A 133 21.58 0.28 16.71
N GLU A 134 21.87 0.39 18.00
CA GLU A 134 20.96 0.10 19.12
C GLU A 134 20.34 -1.30 19.07
N ASP A 135 19.10 -1.43 18.61
CA ASP A 135 18.34 -2.69 18.57
C ASP A 135 18.32 -3.32 17.17
N ARG A 136 19.18 -2.83 16.27
CA ARG A 136 19.22 -3.25 14.85
C ARG A 136 20.60 -3.70 14.42
N ALA A 137 20.67 -4.84 13.73
CA ALA A 137 21.85 -5.26 12.97
C ALA A 137 21.57 -5.18 11.46
N THR A 138 22.53 -4.69 10.68
CA THR A 138 22.43 -4.58 9.22
C THR A 138 23.61 -5.29 8.56
N ILE A 139 23.32 -6.24 7.68
CA ILE A 139 24.29 -6.89 6.80
C ILE A 139 24.06 -6.35 5.39
N ILE A 140 25.09 -5.77 4.76
CA ILE A 140 25.05 -5.27 3.39
C ILE A 140 25.97 -6.12 2.52
N LEU A 141 25.43 -6.66 1.43
CA LEU A 141 26.14 -7.45 0.44
C LEU A 141 26.11 -6.70 -0.89
N ASP A 142 27.24 -6.12 -1.29
CA ASP A 142 27.33 -5.42 -2.56
C ASP A 142 27.35 -6.39 -3.75
N GLY A 143 27.00 -5.88 -4.93
CA GLY A 143 27.11 -6.62 -6.19
C GLY A 143 25.80 -7.24 -6.68
N LEU A 144 24.66 -6.73 -6.23
CA LEU A 144 23.36 -7.05 -6.82
C LEU A 144 23.17 -6.24 -8.11
N ASN A 145 23.05 -6.91 -9.26
CA ASN A 145 22.95 -6.26 -10.57
C ASN A 145 21.88 -6.89 -11.47
N SER A 146 21.13 -6.08 -12.19
CA SER A 146 20.30 -6.47 -13.34
C SER A 146 20.80 -5.76 -14.61
N THR A 147 20.04 -5.79 -15.70
CA THR A 147 20.39 -5.02 -16.92
C THR A 147 20.40 -3.52 -16.64
N HIS A 148 19.44 -3.01 -15.85
CA HIS A 148 19.29 -1.57 -15.62
C HIS A 148 19.48 -1.13 -14.16
N PHE A 149 19.51 -2.05 -13.19
CA PHE A 149 19.68 -1.73 -11.79
C PHE A 149 21.01 -2.26 -11.24
N SER A 150 21.62 -1.53 -10.33
CA SER A 150 22.82 -1.96 -9.60
C SER A 150 22.76 -1.50 -8.14
N GLY A 151 23.33 -2.28 -7.23
CA GLY A 151 23.45 -1.94 -5.82
C GLY A 151 23.75 -3.15 -4.95
N SER A 152 22.99 -3.29 -3.86
CA SER A 152 23.28 -4.24 -2.78
C SER A 152 22.04 -5.02 -2.36
N LEU A 153 22.25 -6.23 -1.84
CA LEU A 153 21.24 -6.96 -1.06
C LEU A 153 21.52 -6.73 0.43
N VAL A 154 20.49 -6.42 1.20
CA VAL A 154 20.60 -6.05 2.61
C VAL A 154 19.70 -6.93 3.47
N PHE A 155 20.22 -7.38 4.60
CA PHE A 155 19.46 -8.04 5.66
C PHE A 155 19.50 -7.18 6.91
N ILE A 156 18.33 -6.84 7.44
CA ILE A 156 18.16 -6.04 8.65
C ILE A 156 17.44 -6.92 9.68
N LEU A 157 18.04 -7.02 10.86
CA LEU A 157 17.54 -7.81 11.97
C LEU A 157 17.23 -6.87 13.13
N TYR A 158 16.12 -7.13 13.82
CA TYR A 158 15.65 -6.31 14.93
C TYR A 158 15.58 -7.16 16.20
N HIS A 159 16.25 -6.71 17.24
CA HIS A 159 16.23 -7.34 18.55
C HIS A 159 14.79 -7.40 19.07
N GLY A 160 14.38 -8.56 19.58
CA GLY A 160 13.01 -8.81 20.04
C GLY A 160 11.97 -9.08 18.94
N SER A 161 12.37 -9.13 17.67
CA SER A 161 11.48 -9.45 16.54
C SER A 161 11.80 -10.80 15.88
N PRO A 162 10.79 -11.56 15.41
CA PRO A 162 10.99 -12.86 14.76
C PRO A 162 11.28 -12.76 13.25
N PHE A 163 11.35 -11.56 12.69
CA PHE A 163 11.53 -11.37 11.26
C PHE A 163 12.91 -10.84 10.89
N VAL A 164 13.34 -11.22 9.69
CA VAL A 164 14.45 -10.60 8.97
C VAL A 164 13.86 -9.70 7.88
N HIS A 165 14.20 -8.42 7.87
CA HIS A 165 13.87 -7.52 6.77
C HIS A 165 14.95 -7.65 5.69
N MET A 166 14.57 -8.25 4.56
CA MET A 166 15.43 -8.42 3.40
C MET A 166 15.07 -7.38 2.34
N GLU A 167 16.06 -6.63 1.84
CA GLU A 167 15.85 -5.50 0.95
C GLU A 167 16.89 -5.45 -0.16
N ALA A 168 16.44 -5.31 -1.41
CA ALA A 168 17.33 -4.86 -2.49
C ALA A 168 17.43 -3.33 -2.46
N ARG A 169 18.65 -2.81 -2.31
CA ARG A 169 18.97 -1.38 -2.39
C ARG A 169 19.63 -1.08 -3.72
N VAL A 170 18.85 -0.62 -4.69
CA VAL A 170 19.31 -0.49 -6.09
C VAL A 170 18.99 0.87 -6.67
N SER A 171 19.81 1.34 -7.60
CA SER A 171 19.56 2.57 -8.37
C SER A 171 19.70 2.30 -9.86
N THR A 172 19.18 3.22 -10.67
CA THR A 172 19.33 3.23 -12.12
C THR A 172 19.60 4.64 -12.60
N GLU A 173 20.39 4.80 -13.66
CA GLU A 173 20.58 6.08 -14.37
C GLU A 173 19.62 6.23 -15.56
N ARG A 174 18.79 5.22 -15.82
CA ARG A 174 17.86 5.21 -16.94
C ARG A 174 16.79 6.31 -16.73
N PRO A 175 16.62 7.24 -17.68
CA PRO A 175 15.65 8.31 -17.55
C PRO A 175 14.22 7.75 -17.59
N ALA A 176 13.29 8.48 -16.96
CA ALA A 176 11.86 8.18 -17.00
C ALA A 176 11.51 6.72 -16.62
N THR A 177 12.24 6.12 -15.68
CA THR A 177 11.99 4.71 -15.32
C THR A 177 10.75 4.58 -14.42
N ALA A 178 9.84 3.71 -14.86
CA ALA A 178 8.78 3.14 -14.05
C ALA A 178 9.10 1.68 -13.79
N PHE A 179 8.87 1.18 -12.58
CA PHE A 179 9.18 -0.21 -12.30
C PHE A 179 8.26 -0.88 -11.26
N LEU A 180 8.32 -2.20 -11.23
CA LEU A 180 7.83 -3.06 -10.17
C LEU A 180 8.91 -4.08 -9.79
N TYR A 181 8.79 -4.67 -8.62
CA TYR A 181 9.67 -5.76 -8.17
C TYR A 181 8.90 -6.95 -7.60
N HIS A 182 9.38 -8.14 -7.94
CA HIS A 182 8.95 -9.41 -7.37
C HIS A 182 10.11 -10.00 -6.58
N VAL A 183 9.78 -10.75 -5.52
CA VAL A 183 10.78 -11.46 -4.72
C VAL A 183 10.38 -12.92 -4.64
N GLY A 184 11.34 -13.81 -4.86
CA GLY A 184 11.19 -15.26 -4.68
C GLY A 184 12.31 -15.83 -3.81
N LEU A 185 11.96 -16.81 -2.99
CA LEU A 185 12.91 -17.61 -2.22
C LEU A 185 13.01 -18.97 -2.90
N ALA A 186 14.10 -19.21 -3.63
CA ALA A 186 14.30 -20.48 -4.30
C ALA A 186 14.79 -21.55 -3.32
N LYS A 187 14.25 -22.76 -3.44
CA LYS A 187 14.57 -23.91 -2.59
C LYS A 187 14.79 -25.14 -3.49
N PRO A 188 16.05 -25.57 -3.68
CA PRO A 188 16.35 -26.68 -4.58
C PRO A 188 15.78 -28.03 -4.15
N ASN A 189 15.68 -28.28 -2.84
CA ASN A 189 15.10 -29.51 -2.30
C ASN A 189 13.73 -29.22 -1.66
N ILE A 190 12.68 -29.75 -2.27
CA ILE A 190 11.28 -29.55 -1.85
C ILE A 190 10.70 -30.71 -1.02
N GLU A 191 11.45 -31.81 -0.85
CA GLU A 191 10.95 -33.00 -0.16
C GLU A 191 10.56 -32.68 1.29
N GLY A 192 9.38 -33.12 1.71
CA GLY A 192 8.87 -32.91 3.07
C GLY A 192 8.37 -31.48 3.36
N HIS A 193 8.43 -30.57 2.38
CA HIS A 193 7.94 -29.20 2.56
C HIS A 193 6.45 -29.05 2.23
N ARG A 194 5.81 -28.07 2.88
CA ARG A 194 4.41 -27.69 2.65
C ARG A 194 4.30 -26.20 2.36
N LEU A 195 3.48 -25.85 1.37
CA LEU A 195 3.09 -24.48 1.10
C LEU A 195 1.82 -24.16 1.88
N GLU A 196 1.82 -23.05 2.62
CA GLU A 196 0.68 -22.66 3.46
C GLU A 196 0.34 -21.18 3.31
N TRP A 197 -0.95 -20.87 3.17
CA TRP A 197 -1.45 -19.51 2.99
C TRP A 197 -2.90 -19.39 3.45
N ILE A 198 -3.39 -18.16 3.52
CA ILE A 198 -4.81 -17.85 3.76
C ILE A 198 -5.33 -17.22 2.47
N ASP A 199 -6.42 -17.73 1.91
CA ASP A 199 -7.02 -17.15 0.69
C ASP A 199 -7.81 -15.86 0.99
N SER A 200 -8.26 -15.17 -0.06
CA SER A 200 -9.00 -13.91 0.05
C SER A 200 -10.29 -13.99 0.90
N PHE A 201 -10.86 -15.19 1.07
CA PHE A 201 -12.05 -15.46 1.88
C PHE A 201 -11.72 -15.93 3.32
N ASN A 202 -10.47 -15.79 3.75
CA ASN A 202 -9.96 -16.23 5.05
C ASN A 202 -9.97 -17.75 5.26
N VAL A 203 -9.94 -18.55 4.19
CA VAL A 203 -9.79 -20.01 4.30
C VAL A 203 -8.30 -20.36 4.34
N PRO A 204 -7.82 -21.09 5.37
CA PRO A 204 -6.45 -21.55 5.43
C PRO A 204 -6.24 -22.75 4.49
N HIS A 205 -5.11 -22.74 3.79
CA HIS A 205 -4.67 -23.80 2.89
C HIS A 205 -3.30 -24.32 3.32
N SER A 206 -3.09 -25.62 3.14
CA SER A 206 -1.83 -26.29 3.44
C SER A 206 -1.66 -27.48 2.49
N GLU A 207 -0.70 -27.37 1.59
CA GLU A 207 -0.51 -28.32 0.50
C GLU A 207 0.95 -28.80 0.46
N PRO A 208 1.20 -30.10 0.18
CA PRO A 208 2.56 -30.57 -0.05
C PRO A 208 3.15 -29.88 -1.28
N VAL A 209 4.42 -29.47 -1.21
CA VAL A 209 5.09 -28.92 -2.40
C VAL A 209 5.33 -30.01 -3.42
N ILE A 210 4.92 -29.75 -4.66
CA ILE A 210 5.11 -30.63 -5.81
C ILE A 210 5.85 -29.90 -6.93
N GLU A 211 6.46 -30.67 -7.84
CA GLU A 211 7.08 -30.11 -9.04
C GLU A 211 6.00 -29.70 -10.04
N GLU A 212 5.60 -28.44 -9.98
CA GLU A 212 4.72 -27.80 -10.96
C GLU A 212 5.21 -26.40 -11.34
N THR A 213 4.76 -25.89 -12.48
CA THR A 213 5.03 -24.52 -12.92
C THR A 213 4.40 -23.50 -11.96
N ALA A 214 5.03 -22.35 -11.78
CA ALA A 214 4.60 -21.35 -10.82
C ALA A 214 3.15 -20.86 -11.03
N ASN A 215 2.38 -20.90 -9.94
CA ASN A 215 1.02 -20.43 -9.84
C ASN A 215 0.95 -19.10 -9.09
N ILE A 216 -0.06 -18.29 -9.40
CA ILE A 216 -0.39 -17.04 -8.71
C ILE A 216 -1.49 -17.32 -7.68
N TYR A 217 -1.34 -16.76 -6.48
CA TYR A 217 -2.26 -16.99 -5.37
C TYR A 217 -2.90 -15.68 -4.91
N GLN A 218 -4.23 -15.69 -4.82
CA GLN A 218 -5.04 -14.62 -4.21
C GLN A 218 -5.09 -14.83 -2.70
N THR A 219 -4.05 -14.36 -2.02
CA THR A 219 -3.88 -14.51 -0.57
C THR A 219 -4.47 -13.32 0.19
N ARG A 220 -4.99 -13.56 1.41
CA ARG A 220 -5.16 -12.52 2.43
C ARG A 220 -3.80 -12.21 3.05
N TYR A 221 -3.62 -10.98 3.56
CA TYR A 221 -2.38 -10.52 4.23
C TYR A 221 -1.13 -10.50 3.34
N ARG A 222 -1.29 -10.71 2.01
CA ARG A 222 -0.20 -10.78 1.01
C ARG A 222 0.96 -11.69 1.43
N SER A 223 0.67 -12.78 2.14
CA SER A 223 1.67 -13.62 2.81
C SER A 223 1.55 -15.09 2.45
N MET A 224 2.70 -15.79 2.44
CA MET A 224 2.78 -17.22 2.14
C MET A 224 3.96 -17.86 2.88
N ALA A 225 3.74 -19.06 3.42
CA ALA A 225 4.72 -19.81 4.18
C ALA A 225 5.24 -21.02 3.40
N LEU A 226 6.54 -21.30 3.56
CA LEU A 226 7.08 -22.64 3.34
C LEU A 226 7.41 -23.27 4.70
N SER A 227 6.82 -24.44 4.95
CA SER A 227 6.96 -25.20 6.19
C SER A 227 7.83 -26.44 5.97
N SER A 228 8.55 -26.83 7.01
CA SER A 228 9.23 -28.12 7.17
C SER A 228 8.71 -28.83 8.42
N ASP A 229 9.21 -30.03 8.72
CA ASP A 229 8.89 -30.73 9.97
C ASP A 229 9.38 -29.98 11.23
N ASN A 230 10.32 -29.04 11.08
CA ASN A 230 11.01 -28.38 12.19
C ASN A 230 10.66 -26.89 12.36
N GLY A 231 9.82 -26.33 11.48
CA GLY A 231 9.44 -24.93 11.52
C GLY A 231 9.00 -24.39 10.16
N SER A 232 8.90 -23.07 10.05
CA SER A 232 8.44 -22.41 8.83
C SER A 232 9.10 -21.05 8.62
N VAL A 233 9.09 -20.60 7.36
CA VAL A 233 9.40 -19.22 6.99
C VAL A 233 8.27 -18.64 6.17
N VAL A 234 7.69 -17.53 6.64
CA VAL A 234 6.70 -16.73 5.90
C VAL A 234 7.41 -15.59 5.18
N ILE A 235 7.10 -15.38 3.90
CA ILE A 235 7.44 -14.15 3.19
C ILE A 235 6.21 -13.23 3.13
N SER A 236 6.40 -11.97 3.54
CA SER A 236 5.35 -10.93 3.52
C SER A 236 5.96 -9.58 3.09
N PRO A 237 5.26 -8.76 2.30
CA PRO A 237 5.67 -7.39 2.04
C PRO A 237 5.15 -6.43 3.13
N PHE A 238 5.70 -5.21 3.18
CA PHE A 238 5.07 -4.08 3.87
C PHE A 238 3.87 -3.60 3.04
N PRO A 239 2.61 -3.70 3.52
CA PRO A 239 1.43 -3.52 2.66
C PRO A 239 1.39 -2.16 1.95
N HIS A 240 1.40 -1.06 2.70
CA HIS A 240 1.21 0.30 2.16
C HIS A 240 2.40 0.82 1.36
N GLN A 241 3.59 0.24 1.55
CA GLN A 241 4.75 0.54 0.71
C GLN A 241 4.73 -0.36 -0.53
N TYR A 242 4.50 -1.66 -0.39
CA TYR A 242 4.58 -2.61 -1.49
C TYR A 242 3.47 -2.47 -2.51
N LEU A 243 2.25 -2.15 -2.10
CA LEU A 243 1.16 -1.96 -3.05
C LEU A 243 1.29 -0.58 -3.70
N TYR A 244 1.48 -0.58 -5.01
CA TYR A 244 1.45 0.66 -5.78
C TYR A 244 -0.02 1.07 -6.02
N PRO A 245 -0.32 2.38 -6.08
CA PRO A 245 -1.69 2.84 -6.04
C PRO A 245 -2.43 2.53 -7.36
N LEU A 246 -3.63 1.99 -7.21
CA LEU A 246 -4.60 1.68 -8.28
C LEU A 246 -5.95 2.34 -7.96
N ASP A 247 -6.89 2.32 -8.91
CA ASP A 247 -8.26 2.81 -8.67
C ASP A 247 -9.17 1.70 -8.09
N PHE A 248 -8.80 0.43 -8.26
CA PHE A 248 -9.49 -0.73 -7.69
C PHE A 248 -8.58 -1.50 -6.74
N ALA A 249 -9.20 -2.16 -5.76
CA ALA A 249 -8.52 -2.94 -4.73
C ALA A 249 -8.81 -4.45 -4.83
N ASP A 250 -9.15 -4.96 -6.03
CA ASP A 250 -9.27 -6.41 -6.24
C ASP A 250 -8.00 -7.13 -5.76
N ASN A 251 -8.16 -8.37 -5.28
CA ASN A 251 -6.99 -9.18 -4.99
C ASN A 251 -6.38 -9.70 -6.30
N PHE A 252 -5.40 -8.97 -6.83
CA PHE A 252 -4.72 -9.30 -8.09
C PHE A 252 -3.69 -10.45 -7.97
N GLY A 253 -3.65 -11.12 -6.82
CA GLY A 253 -2.73 -12.21 -6.48
C GLY A 253 -1.34 -11.71 -6.11
N TYR A 254 -1.08 -11.50 -4.84
CA TYR A 254 0.17 -10.89 -4.36
C TYR A 254 1.26 -11.90 -3.99
N ASN A 255 0.94 -13.20 -4.02
CA ASN A 255 1.91 -14.26 -3.84
C ASN A 255 1.96 -15.19 -5.06
N TRP A 256 3.06 -15.93 -5.15
CA TRP A 256 3.27 -16.94 -6.17
C TRP A 256 4.13 -18.07 -5.60
N ALA A 257 3.99 -19.27 -6.15
CA ALA A 257 4.84 -20.41 -5.82
C ALA A 257 4.88 -21.44 -6.95
N GLY A 258 6.02 -22.12 -7.11
CA GLY A 258 6.26 -23.19 -8.07
C GLY A 258 7.57 -23.01 -8.84
N ASN A 259 7.76 -23.81 -9.87
CA ASN A 259 8.98 -23.82 -10.70
C ASN A 259 8.90 -22.82 -11.85
N GLU A 260 10.07 -22.40 -12.34
CA GLU A 260 10.20 -21.65 -13.60
C GLU A 260 9.39 -20.34 -13.59
N TYR A 261 9.33 -19.63 -12.45
CA TYR A 261 8.61 -18.36 -12.39
C TYR A 261 9.21 -17.36 -13.38
N LEU A 262 8.39 -16.98 -14.37
CA LEU A 262 8.74 -16.14 -15.52
C LEU A 262 9.94 -16.66 -16.33
N ASP A 263 10.23 -17.96 -16.28
CA ASP A 263 11.42 -18.58 -16.88
C ASP A 263 12.76 -17.96 -16.40
N MET A 264 12.76 -17.34 -15.21
CA MET A 264 13.91 -16.61 -14.66
C MET A 264 14.44 -17.19 -13.35
N ILE A 265 13.61 -17.89 -12.59
CA ILE A 265 14.01 -18.50 -11.32
C ILE A 265 14.14 -20.01 -11.53
N ASP A 266 15.33 -20.53 -11.27
CA ASP A 266 15.65 -21.95 -11.42
C ASP A 266 15.06 -22.74 -10.25
N GLY A 267 14.33 -23.81 -10.56
CA GLY A 267 13.70 -24.68 -9.56
C GLY A 267 12.52 -24.06 -8.83
N PHE A 268 12.09 -24.70 -7.75
CA PHE A 268 10.96 -24.26 -6.96
C PHE A 268 11.30 -22.99 -6.18
N ALA A 269 10.38 -22.04 -6.17
CA ALA A 269 10.43 -20.88 -5.31
C ALA A 269 9.02 -20.48 -4.85
N TRP A 270 8.94 -19.72 -3.77
CA TRP A 270 7.72 -19.03 -3.34
C TRP A 270 8.04 -17.59 -2.98
N GLY A 271 7.05 -16.71 -3.12
CA GLY A 271 7.36 -15.29 -3.14
C GLY A 271 6.19 -14.33 -3.11
N VAL A 272 6.54 -13.06 -3.27
CA VAL A 272 5.61 -11.95 -3.45
C VAL A 272 5.73 -11.38 -4.85
N ARG A 273 4.63 -10.86 -5.39
CA ARG A 273 4.59 -10.17 -6.68
C ARG A 273 3.69 -8.93 -6.63
N GLN A 274 4.10 -7.92 -7.37
CA GLN A 274 3.23 -6.79 -7.74
C GLN A 274 2.56 -7.13 -9.09
N PRO A 275 1.24 -7.02 -9.22
CA PRO A 275 0.53 -7.38 -10.45
C PRO A 275 0.87 -6.39 -11.57
N PRO A 276 1.60 -6.78 -12.65
CA PRO A 276 2.05 -5.80 -13.64
C PRO A 276 0.92 -5.12 -14.41
N MET A 277 -0.21 -5.81 -14.56
CA MET A 277 -1.39 -5.31 -15.27
C MET A 277 -2.40 -4.60 -14.37
N GLY A 278 -2.23 -4.65 -13.04
CA GLY A 278 -3.13 -4.06 -12.04
C GLY A 278 -4.63 -4.19 -12.38
N ASP A 279 -5.34 -3.08 -12.25
CA ASP A 279 -6.76 -2.91 -12.61
C ASP A 279 -7.02 -2.70 -14.11
N ARG A 280 -5.96 -2.73 -14.94
CA ARG A 280 -5.97 -2.48 -16.40
C ARG A 280 -6.52 -1.11 -16.81
N ARG A 281 -6.54 -0.12 -15.91
CA ARG A 281 -6.95 1.26 -16.21
C ARG A 281 -5.75 2.15 -16.51
N PHE A 282 -5.14 2.66 -15.44
CA PHE A 282 -3.93 3.48 -15.53
C PHE A 282 -2.74 2.59 -15.25
N VAL A 283 -2.59 2.08 -14.03
CA VAL A 283 -1.48 1.19 -13.65
C VAL A 283 -0.13 1.93 -13.83
N PRO A 284 0.14 2.95 -12.98
CA PRO A 284 1.29 3.83 -13.16
C PRO A 284 2.65 3.18 -12.90
N TRP A 285 2.70 2.02 -12.22
CA TRP A 285 3.92 1.48 -11.60
C TRP A 285 4.59 2.50 -10.67
N VAL A 286 5.79 2.19 -10.17
CA VAL A 286 6.52 2.98 -9.16
C VAL A 286 7.58 3.85 -9.84
N ASN A 287 7.82 5.05 -9.31
CA ASN A 287 8.87 5.95 -9.79
C ASN A 287 10.28 5.41 -9.48
N ALA A 288 11.19 5.49 -10.46
CA ALA A 288 12.63 5.38 -10.24
C ALA A 288 13.35 6.54 -10.92
N GLN A 289 13.57 7.63 -10.18
CA GLN A 289 14.31 8.78 -10.70
C GLN A 289 15.79 8.42 -10.89
N PRO A 290 16.49 8.95 -11.92
CA PRO A 290 17.91 8.68 -12.12
C PRO A 290 18.75 8.95 -10.86
N GLY A 291 19.59 7.99 -10.49
CA GLY A 291 20.46 8.05 -9.31
C GLY A 291 19.76 7.90 -7.95
N SER A 292 18.42 7.83 -7.92
CA SER A 292 17.68 7.59 -6.68
C SER A 292 17.84 6.14 -6.23
N GLN A 293 18.16 5.93 -4.95
CA GLN A 293 18.30 4.60 -4.37
C GLN A 293 16.93 4.07 -3.96
N GLN A 294 16.45 3.06 -4.65
CA GLN A 294 15.20 2.37 -4.37
C GLN A 294 15.43 1.31 -3.29
N LYS A 295 14.55 1.30 -2.28
CA LYS A 295 14.56 0.36 -1.14
C LYS A 295 13.41 -0.65 -1.28
N LEU A 296 13.74 -1.86 -1.71
CA LEU A 296 12.77 -2.88 -2.14
C LEU A 296 12.68 -4.01 -1.10
N GLY A 297 11.90 -3.79 -0.05
CA GLY A 297 11.87 -4.63 1.14
C GLY A 297 10.77 -5.71 1.16
N VAL A 298 11.12 -6.88 1.70
CA VAL A 298 10.21 -7.92 2.19
C VAL A 298 10.63 -8.39 3.58
N LEU A 299 9.70 -8.97 4.31
CA LEU A 299 9.90 -9.55 5.64
C LEU A 299 9.89 -11.07 5.55
N LEU A 300 10.88 -11.69 6.18
CA LEU A 300 10.99 -13.14 6.35
C LEU A 300 10.74 -13.47 7.82
N PHE A 301 9.57 -14.02 8.15
CA PHE A 301 9.23 -14.41 9.52
C PHE A 301 9.64 -15.85 9.76
N VAL A 302 10.61 -16.09 10.64
CA VAL A 302 11.04 -17.44 11.02
C VAL A 302 10.31 -17.87 12.28
N SER A 303 9.87 -19.14 12.30
CA SER A 303 9.21 -19.74 13.45
C SER A 303 9.56 -21.22 13.57
N SER A 304 9.52 -21.71 14.80
CA SER A 304 9.55 -23.15 15.12
C SER A 304 8.19 -23.84 14.91
N GLN A 305 7.15 -23.06 14.63
CA GLN A 305 5.77 -23.51 14.44
C GLN A 305 5.45 -23.76 12.96
N SER A 306 4.26 -24.32 12.70
CA SER A 306 3.75 -24.46 11.33
C SER A 306 3.59 -23.10 10.64
N GLY A 307 3.53 -23.10 9.31
CA GLY A 307 3.37 -21.89 8.51
C GLY A 307 2.04 -21.19 8.74
N LEU A 308 0.95 -21.93 8.95
CA LEU A 308 -0.34 -21.35 9.36
C LEU A 308 -0.27 -20.67 10.75
N GLU A 309 0.46 -21.24 11.71
CA GLU A 309 0.68 -20.59 13.02
C GLU A 309 1.61 -19.38 12.90
N ASN A 310 2.63 -19.45 12.04
CA ASN A 310 3.54 -18.33 11.76
C ASN A 310 2.82 -17.17 11.04
N LEU A 311 1.84 -17.45 10.16
CA LEU A 311 0.97 -16.42 9.57
C LEU A 311 0.18 -15.64 10.63
N GLU A 312 -0.15 -16.23 11.79
CA GLU A 312 -0.74 -15.49 12.91
C GLU A 312 0.23 -14.48 13.54
N VAL A 313 1.55 -14.68 13.41
CA VAL A 313 2.55 -13.68 13.79
C VAL A 313 2.51 -12.51 12.82
N VAL A 314 2.49 -12.78 11.50
CA VAL A 314 2.41 -11.73 10.46
C VAL A 314 1.19 -10.84 10.67
N LYS A 315 0.03 -11.46 10.91
CA LYS A 315 -1.23 -10.74 11.17
C LYS A 315 -1.11 -9.75 12.33
N ARG A 316 -0.26 -9.97 13.33
CA ARG A 316 -0.12 -9.03 14.45
C ARG A 316 0.47 -7.68 14.02
N TYR A 317 1.38 -7.68 13.04
CA TYR A 317 2.08 -6.48 12.55
C TYR A 317 1.19 -5.56 11.71
N THR A 318 0.12 -6.09 11.12
CA THR A 318 -0.93 -5.29 10.45
C THR A 318 -2.22 -5.24 11.26
N HIS A 319 -2.17 -5.71 12.50
CA HIS A 319 -3.35 -5.79 13.37
C HIS A 319 -4.51 -6.58 12.78
N ASN A 320 -4.23 -7.64 12.03
CA ASN A 320 -5.17 -8.45 11.27
C ASN A 320 -5.80 -7.66 10.11
N ASP A 321 -5.00 -6.81 9.46
CA ASP A 321 -5.45 -5.87 8.43
C ASP A 321 -6.65 -5.04 8.92
N SER A 322 -6.56 -4.52 10.15
CA SER A 322 -7.62 -3.72 10.79
C SER A 322 -7.07 -2.55 11.59
N PHE A 323 -7.86 -1.48 11.67
CA PHE A 323 -7.58 -0.29 12.47
C PHE A 323 -8.06 -0.54 13.91
N LYS A 324 -7.14 -0.45 14.87
CA LYS A 324 -7.45 -0.74 16.26
C LYS A 324 -8.20 0.42 16.91
N PRO A 325 -9.26 0.15 17.70
CA PRO A 325 -9.89 1.18 18.51
C PRO A 325 -8.88 1.83 19.46
N LEU A 326 -8.93 3.16 19.57
CA LEU A 326 -8.13 3.93 20.51
C LEU A 326 -9.04 4.69 21.48
N PRO A 327 -8.77 4.67 22.80
CA PRO A 327 -9.56 5.40 23.78
C PRO A 327 -9.62 6.91 23.47
N GLY A 328 -10.84 7.47 23.42
CA GLY A 328 -11.05 8.88 23.08
C GLY A 328 -11.01 9.19 21.58
N TYR A 329 -10.97 8.16 20.73
CA TYR A 329 -10.93 8.31 19.28
C TYR A 329 -12.02 7.51 18.57
N LYS A 330 -12.44 8.01 17.41
CA LYS A 330 -13.21 7.29 16.40
C LYS A 330 -12.54 7.38 15.04
N THR A 331 -12.63 6.30 14.29
CA THR A 331 -12.03 6.19 12.96
C THR A 331 -12.96 6.74 11.88
N LEU A 332 -12.42 7.54 10.98
CA LEU A 332 -13.10 8.04 9.78
C LEU A 332 -12.26 7.66 8.56
N SER A 333 -12.90 7.04 7.58
CA SER A 333 -12.32 6.89 6.24
C SER A 333 -13.18 7.61 5.22
N SER A 334 -12.56 8.15 4.16
CA SER A 334 -13.22 9.04 3.20
C SER A 334 -12.83 8.71 1.77
N HIS A 335 -13.71 9.09 0.84
CA HIS A 335 -13.52 9.06 -0.61
C HIS A 335 -13.61 7.64 -1.19
N TYR A 336 -14.85 7.17 -1.37
CA TYR A 336 -15.14 5.85 -1.93
C TYR A 336 -16.21 5.94 -3.02
N HIS A 337 -15.86 5.44 -4.20
CA HIS A 337 -16.72 5.35 -5.38
C HIS A 337 -17.38 3.97 -5.45
N HIS A 338 -18.02 3.54 -4.36
CA HIS A 338 -18.75 2.27 -4.34
C HIS A 338 -20.03 2.34 -5.17
N GLU A 339 -20.64 3.52 -5.28
CA GLU A 339 -21.84 3.78 -6.08
C GLU A 339 -23.03 2.95 -5.61
N HIS A 340 -23.17 2.79 -4.28
CA HIS A 340 -24.23 2.00 -3.65
C HIS A 340 -25.62 2.48 -4.05
N SER A 341 -25.81 3.81 -4.09
CA SER A 341 -27.11 4.42 -4.37
C SER A 341 -27.55 4.11 -5.80
N MET A 342 -26.62 4.13 -6.74
CA MET A 342 -26.88 3.78 -8.13
C MET A 342 -27.12 2.27 -8.31
N ASP A 343 -26.34 1.43 -7.63
CA ASP A 343 -26.55 -0.01 -7.62
C ASP A 343 -27.94 -0.36 -7.06
N PHE A 344 -28.38 0.32 -6.00
CA PHE A 344 -29.72 0.16 -5.42
C PHE A 344 -30.83 0.51 -6.42
N ILE A 345 -30.74 1.69 -7.07
CA ILE A 345 -31.71 2.13 -8.08
C ILE A 345 -31.77 1.14 -9.26
N ASN A 346 -30.61 0.68 -9.73
CA ASN A 346 -30.53 -0.26 -10.84
C ASN A 346 -31.14 -1.60 -10.47
N GLN A 347 -30.81 -2.15 -9.30
CA GLN A 347 -31.37 -3.42 -8.86
C GLN A 347 -32.86 -3.36 -8.56
N GLN A 348 -33.39 -2.26 -8.01
CA GLN A 348 -34.84 -2.08 -7.88
C GLN A 348 -35.55 -2.18 -9.23
N ARG A 349 -34.98 -1.54 -10.26
CA ARG A 349 -35.50 -1.60 -11.63
C ARG A 349 -35.41 -3.01 -12.21
N GLU A 350 -34.27 -3.68 -12.09
CA GLU A 350 -34.04 -5.03 -12.59
C GLU A 350 -34.96 -6.07 -11.92
N GLN A 351 -35.13 -5.94 -10.60
CA GLN A 351 -35.97 -6.84 -9.79
C GLN A 351 -37.45 -6.43 -9.79
N THR A 352 -37.80 -5.30 -10.43
CA THR A 352 -39.17 -4.75 -10.48
C THR A 352 -39.78 -4.61 -9.07
N THR A 353 -39.03 -4.01 -8.15
CA THR A 353 -39.43 -3.81 -6.75
C THR A 353 -39.25 -2.35 -6.32
N ASN A 354 -40.03 -1.93 -5.34
CA ASN A 354 -39.83 -0.67 -4.61
C ASN A 354 -39.30 -0.91 -3.19
N ASP A 355 -39.13 -2.17 -2.79
CA ASP A 355 -38.50 -2.56 -1.53
C ASP A 355 -36.97 -2.57 -1.67
N ILE A 356 -36.26 -2.91 -0.59
CA ILE A 356 -34.82 -3.15 -0.63
C ILE A 356 -34.55 -4.31 -1.60
N PRO A 357 -33.70 -4.14 -2.63
CA PRO A 357 -33.36 -5.21 -3.55
C PRO A 357 -32.70 -6.40 -2.84
N ILE A 358 -32.99 -7.60 -3.34
CA ILE A 358 -32.36 -8.84 -2.88
C ILE A 358 -30.85 -8.72 -3.10
N GLY A 359 -30.07 -8.92 -2.03
CA GLY A 359 -28.62 -8.81 -2.03
C GLY A 359 -28.07 -7.49 -1.49
N LEU A 360 -28.92 -6.48 -1.28
CA LEU A 360 -28.54 -5.17 -0.75
C LEU A 360 -29.07 -4.90 0.67
N GLU A 361 -29.68 -5.89 1.32
CA GLU A 361 -30.14 -5.77 2.70
C GLU A 361 -28.97 -5.52 3.65
N ASN A 362 -27.86 -6.22 3.43
CA ASN A 362 -26.62 -6.10 4.17
C ASN A 362 -25.43 -6.08 3.18
N PRO A 363 -25.13 -4.91 2.57
CA PRO A 363 -24.09 -4.79 1.55
C PRO A 363 -22.71 -5.19 2.08
N ASP A 364 -21.92 -5.86 1.25
CA ASP A 364 -20.62 -6.40 1.67
C ASP A 364 -19.61 -5.32 2.04
N PHE A 365 -19.62 -4.17 1.37
CA PHE A 365 -18.72 -3.06 1.70
C PHE A 365 -18.92 -2.56 3.15
N VAL A 366 -20.16 -2.52 3.65
CA VAL A 366 -20.45 -2.13 5.05
C VAL A 366 -19.86 -3.15 6.01
N LYS A 367 -20.03 -4.45 5.73
CA LYS A 367 -19.44 -5.52 6.55
C LYS A 367 -17.92 -5.45 6.52
N PHE A 368 -17.34 -5.15 5.36
CA PHE A 368 -15.90 -5.03 5.17
C PHE A 368 -15.34 -3.89 6.03
N PHE A 369 -15.92 -2.69 5.97
CA PHE A 369 -15.49 -1.55 6.77
C PHE A 369 -15.60 -1.81 8.28
N LYS A 370 -16.72 -2.37 8.73
CA LYS A 370 -16.89 -2.76 10.15
C LYS A 370 -15.83 -3.77 10.59
N ARG A 371 -15.53 -4.78 9.75
CA ARG A 371 -14.48 -5.77 10.03
C ARG A 371 -13.08 -5.16 10.11
N MET A 372 -12.80 -4.15 9.29
CA MET A 372 -11.56 -3.39 9.34
C MET A 372 -11.47 -2.44 10.54
N GLY A 373 -12.52 -2.29 11.34
CA GLY A 373 -12.52 -1.37 12.48
C GLY A 373 -12.71 0.10 12.08
N VAL A 374 -13.45 0.36 11.00
CA VAL A 374 -13.84 1.71 10.59
C VAL A 374 -15.21 2.06 11.20
N ASP A 375 -15.25 3.10 12.03
CA ASP A 375 -16.44 3.58 12.72
C ASP A 375 -17.33 4.44 11.80
N MET A 376 -16.71 5.26 10.95
CA MET A 376 -17.40 6.23 10.09
C MET A 376 -16.81 6.21 8.68
N VAL A 377 -17.67 6.20 7.66
CA VAL A 377 -17.26 6.18 6.26
C VAL A 377 -17.93 7.31 5.51
N HIS A 378 -17.13 8.21 4.92
CA HIS A 378 -17.59 9.24 4.03
C HIS A 378 -17.46 8.80 2.57
N MET A 379 -18.60 8.63 1.91
CA MET A 379 -18.67 8.15 0.54
C MET A 379 -18.48 9.30 -0.46
N ALA A 380 -18.18 8.95 -1.71
CA ALA A 380 -18.15 9.88 -2.84
C ALA A 380 -19.00 9.28 -3.96
N GLU A 381 -20.32 9.35 -3.82
CA GLU A 381 -21.24 8.76 -4.79
C GLU A 381 -21.36 9.65 -6.05
N PHE A 382 -21.86 9.07 -7.16
CA PHE A 382 -22.21 9.76 -8.40
C PHE A 382 -21.04 10.33 -9.21
N HIS A 383 -19.89 9.66 -9.21
CA HIS A 383 -18.67 10.13 -9.85
C HIS A 383 -18.72 10.11 -11.39
N PHE A 384 -19.61 9.33 -12.02
CA PHE A 384 -19.66 9.13 -13.48
C PHE A 384 -20.13 10.33 -14.32
N GLY A 385 -20.05 11.56 -13.80
CA GLY A 385 -20.10 12.81 -14.57
C GLY A 385 -21.45 13.19 -15.19
N ALA A 386 -22.48 12.35 -15.06
CA ALA A 386 -23.83 12.68 -15.51
C ALA A 386 -24.48 13.77 -14.64
N THR A 387 -24.08 13.85 -13.37
CA THR A 387 -24.71 14.64 -12.31
C THR A 387 -24.93 16.12 -12.67
N PRO A 388 -23.96 16.86 -13.25
CA PRO A 388 -24.17 18.25 -13.65
C PRO A 388 -25.20 18.45 -14.78
N GLN A 389 -25.56 17.40 -15.51
CA GLN A 389 -26.49 17.44 -16.65
C GLN A 389 -27.90 16.93 -16.32
N LEU A 390 -28.11 16.34 -15.15
CA LEU A 390 -29.40 15.80 -14.75
C LEU A 390 -30.43 16.91 -14.49
N ASP A 391 -31.70 16.59 -14.74
CA ASP A 391 -32.79 17.45 -14.25
C ASP A 391 -32.81 17.47 -12.72
N THR A 392 -33.29 18.58 -12.14
CA THR A 392 -33.38 18.74 -10.69
C THR A 392 -34.15 17.60 -10.03
N HIS A 393 -35.29 17.17 -10.57
CA HIS A 393 -36.07 16.08 -9.96
C HIS A 393 -35.36 14.72 -10.07
N GLU A 394 -34.70 14.45 -11.19
CA GLU A 394 -33.91 13.23 -11.38
C GLU A 394 -32.76 13.18 -10.39
N ARG A 395 -32.07 14.31 -10.19
CA ARG A 395 -30.97 14.41 -9.24
C ARG A 395 -31.43 14.25 -7.79
N LEU A 396 -32.53 14.90 -7.42
CA LEU A 396 -33.07 14.81 -6.07
C LEU A 396 -33.57 13.40 -5.73
N ALA A 397 -34.10 12.66 -6.71
CA ALA A 397 -34.45 11.26 -6.52
C ALA A 397 -33.23 10.38 -6.19
N GLN A 398 -32.08 10.65 -6.81
CA GLN A 398 -30.82 9.95 -6.49
C GLN A 398 -30.32 10.29 -5.09
N LEU A 399 -30.34 11.57 -4.71
CA LEU A 399 -29.95 12.02 -3.37
C LEU A 399 -30.85 11.44 -2.28
N ASP A 400 -32.16 11.37 -2.52
CA ASP A 400 -33.11 10.76 -1.60
C ASP A 400 -32.83 9.28 -1.36
N VAL A 401 -32.46 8.52 -2.40
CA VAL A 401 -32.01 7.13 -2.24
C VAL A 401 -30.73 7.07 -1.39
N MET A 402 -29.72 7.90 -1.70
CA MET A 402 -28.47 7.94 -0.92
C MET A 402 -28.75 8.24 0.55
N HIS A 403 -29.54 9.28 0.85
CA HIS A 403 -29.86 9.66 2.22
C HIS A 403 -30.62 8.56 2.97
N LYS A 404 -31.62 7.93 2.34
CA LYS A 404 -32.40 6.84 2.96
C LYS A 404 -31.56 5.59 3.20
N GLU A 405 -30.75 5.19 2.22
CA GLU A 405 -29.89 4.02 2.36
C GLU A 405 -28.80 4.24 3.40
N PHE A 406 -28.22 5.44 3.45
CA PHE A 406 -27.16 5.73 4.41
C PHE A 406 -27.71 5.85 5.83
N ALA A 407 -28.92 6.39 5.99
CA ALA A 407 -29.65 6.32 7.26
C ALA A 407 -29.91 4.86 7.68
N ARG A 408 -30.41 4.03 6.76
CA ARG A 408 -30.74 2.62 7.01
C ARG A 408 -29.52 1.79 7.40
N LEU A 409 -28.37 2.04 6.78
CA LEU A 409 -27.14 1.29 7.00
C LEU A 409 -26.34 1.81 8.21
N SER A 410 -26.67 3.00 8.72
CA SER A 410 -26.09 3.59 9.92
C SER A 410 -26.77 3.08 11.20
N ASN A 411 -26.03 3.05 12.30
CA ASN A 411 -26.47 2.64 13.63
C ASN A 411 -25.48 3.17 14.69
N GLU A 412 -25.65 2.81 15.96
CA GLU A 412 -24.82 3.31 17.07
C GLU A 412 -23.32 2.92 16.96
N GLU A 413 -23.01 1.89 16.17
CA GLU A 413 -21.66 1.34 16.00
C GLU A 413 -21.04 1.70 14.64
N PHE A 414 -21.79 2.34 13.74
CA PHE A 414 -21.30 2.66 12.39
C PHE A 414 -22.10 3.78 11.74
N LEU A 415 -21.41 4.75 11.15
CA LEU A 415 -22.03 5.86 10.43
C LEU A 415 -21.57 5.90 8.97
N LEU A 416 -22.54 5.90 8.05
CA LEU A 416 -22.30 6.13 6.63
C LEU A 416 -22.68 7.58 6.30
N ILE A 417 -21.70 8.37 5.87
CA ILE A 417 -21.82 9.81 5.64
C ILE A 417 -21.99 10.06 4.13
N PRO A 418 -23.09 10.72 3.70
CA PRO A 418 -23.32 11.10 2.31
C PRO A 418 -22.26 12.08 1.83
N GLY A 419 -21.81 11.89 0.59
CA GLY A 419 -20.81 12.74 -0.03
C GLY A 419 -20.68 12.47 -1.52
N GLU A 420 -20.03 13.40 -2.22
CA GLU A 420 -19.78 13.37 -3.66
C GLU A 420 -18.37 13.90 -3.91
N GLU A 421 -17.79 13.55 -5.06
CA GLU A 421 -16.56 14.17 -5.56
C GLU A 421 -16.86 14.96 -6.85
N PRO A 422 -17.27 16.24 -6.77
CA PRO A 422 -17.46 17.05 -7.96
C PRO A 422 -16.14 17.41 -8.65
N ASN A 423 -16.22 17.57 -9.97
CA ASN A 423 -15.14 18.08 -10.83
C ASN A 423 -15.51 19.42 -11.50
N VAL A 424 -16.42 20.17 -10.86
CA VAL A 424 -16.96 21.45 -11.34
C VAL A 424 -16.76 22.55 -10.28
N HIS A 425 -16.95 23.80 -10.67
CA HIS A 425 -16.93 25.01 -9.82
C HIS A 425 -15.57 25.47 -9.27
N PHE A 426 -14.74 24.58 -8.70
CA PHE A 426 -13.43 24.96 -8.12
C PHE A 426 -12.23 24.74 -9.04
N GLY A 427 -12.41 24.09 -10.19
CA GLY A 427 -11.33 23.85 -11.16
C GLY A 427 -10.49 22.59 -10.89
N SER A 428 -10.59 22.00 -9.70
CA SER A 428 -10.04 20.68 -9.35
C SER A 428 -11.15 19.66 -9.09
N HIS A 429 -10.77 18.43 -8.76
CA HIS A 429 -11.65 17.56 -7.99
C HIS A 429 -11.64 17.98 -6.52
N TRP A 430 -12.78 17.86 -5.86
CA TRP A 430 -12.94 18.21 -4.45
C TRP A 430 -14.03 17.34 -3.85
N LEU A 431 -14.01 17.22 -2.52
CA LEU A 431 -15.12 16.64 -1.77
C LEU A 431 -15.69 17.69 -0.83
N SER A 432 -16.95 17.51 -0.45
CA SER A 432 -17.56 18.21 0.67
C SER A 432 -18.16 17.25 1.67
N MET A 433 -18.25 17.70 2.91
CA MET A 433 -18.97 17.05 3.98
C MET A 433 -19.87 18.08 4.65
N PHE A 434 -21.16 17.80 4.71
CA PHE A 434 -22.15 18.58 5.46
C PHE A 434 -22.44 17.90 6.80
N PRO A 435 -22.91 18.60 7.85
CA PRO A 435 -23.15 18.00 9.17
C PRO A 435 -24.42 17.14 9.25
N LYS A 436 -25.17 17.03 8.17
CA LYS A 436 -26.43 16.30 8.02
C LYS A 436 -26.69 16.10 6.51
N PRO A 437 -27.70 15.31 6.10
CA PRO A 437 -28.12 15.25 4.71
C PRO A 437 -28.52 16.63 4.19
N VAL A 438 -28.00 17.02 3.01
CA VAL A 438 -28.30 18.29 2.35
C VAL A 438 -28.70 18.00 0.91
N ASN A 439 -29.83 18.56 0.47
CA ASN A 439 -30.26 18.44 -0.92
C ASN A 439 -29.64 19.59 -1.73
N TRP A 440 -28.67 19.26 -2.57
CA TRP A 440 -27.98 20.22 -3.41
C TRP A 440 -27.71 19.62 -4.79
N VAL A 441 -27.73 20.46 -5.83
CA VAL A 441 -27.53 20.02 -7.21
C VAL A 441 -26.46 20.87 -7.89
N LEU A 442 -25.61 20.22 -8.67
CA LEU A 442 -24.42 20.78 -9.32
C LEU A 442 -24.71 21.66 -10.55
N ASN A 443 -25.98 22.01 -10.76
CA ASN A 443 -26.38 22.90 -11.83
C ASN A 443 -27.34 23.97 -11.34
N ARG A 444 -27.16 25.17 -11.88
CA ARG A 444 -28.04 26.32 -11.66
C ARG A 444 -28.24 27.03 -13.00
N LYS A 445 -29.47 27.03 -13.50
CA LYS A 445 -29.83 27.81 -14.70
C LYS A 445 -29.82 29.30 -14.36
N ASN A 446 -29.59 30.17 -15.34
CA ASN A 446 -29.42 31.63 -15.11
C ASN A 446 -30.56 32.27 -14.29
N ASP A 447 -31.80 31.83 -14.47
CA ASP A 447 -32.98 32.36 -13.78
C ASP A 447 -33.39 31.53 -12.55
N GLN A 448 -32.65 30.46 -12.24
CA GLN A 448 -32.96 29.58 -11.12
C GLN A 448 -32.42 30.18 -9.81
N PRO A 449 -33.25 30.26 -8.74
CA PRO A 449 -32.78 30.72 -7.45
C PRO A 449 -31.70 29.78 -6.89
N PHE A 450 -30.78 30.33 -6.11
CA PHE A 450 -29.78 29.55 -5.39
C PHE A 450 -30.42 28.55 -4.42
N GLU A 451 -31.51 28.96 -3.78
CA GLU A 451 -32.22 28.20 -2.76
C GLU A 451 -33.70 28.16 -3.10
N GLN A 452 -34.27 26.97 -3.08
CA GLN A 452 -35.68 26.72 -3.38
C GLN A 452 -36.24 25.70 -2.40
N THR A 453 -37.50 25.88 -1.98
CA THR A 453 -38.25 24.81 -1.29
C THR A 453 -39.02 24.00 -2.31
N ILE A 454 -38.81 22.68 -2.32
CA ILE A 454 -39.54 21.71 -3.16
C ILE A 454 -40.34 20.80 -2.23
N GLU A 455 -41.62 20.59 -2.50
CA GLU A 455 -42.57 19.95 -1.56
C GLU A 455 -42.09 18.57 -1.09
N GLU A 456 -41.54 17.74 -1.99
CA GLU A 456 -41.08 16.38 -1.66
C GLU A 456 -39.72 16.33 -0.96
N TYR A 457 -38.86 17.34 -1.15
CA TYR A 457 -37.44 17.30 -0.74
C TYR A 457 -37.06 18.37 0.29
N GLY A 458 -37.93 19.32 0.58
CA GLY A 458 -37.62 20.45 1.46
C GLY A 458 -36.70 21.48 0.77
N THR A 459 -35.72 22.01 1.51
CA THR A 459 -34.77 22.99 0.98
C THR A 459 -33.79 22.34 0.02
N VAL A 460 -33.67 22.92 -1.17
CA VAL A 460 -32.77 22.50 -2.25
C VAL A 460 -31.87 23.66 -2.64
N TYR A 461 -30.57 23.39 -2.74
CA TYR A 461 -29.56 24.34 -3.18
C TYR A 461 -29.11 24.06 -4.62
N HIS A 462 -29.17 25.06 -5.47
CA HIS A 462 -28.68 25.03 -6.85
C HIS A 462 -27.33 25.74 -6.91
N VAL A 463 -26.24 25.01 -7.17
CA VAL A 463 -24.90 25.60 -7.27
C VAL A 463 -24.46 25.69 -8.72
N GLY A 464 -24.03 26.87 -9.16
CA GLY A 464 -23.53 27.11 -10.52
C GLY A 464 -22.11 27.67 -10.57
N SER A 465 -21.52 28.01 -9.42
CA SER A 465 -20.25 28.73 -9.32
C SER A 465 -19.51 28.40 -8.02
N ALA A 466 -18.21 28.72 -7.95
CA ALA A 466 -17.43 28.62 -6.72
C ALA A 466 -18.06 29.41 -5.56
N GLN A 467 -18.64 30.58 -5.86
CA GLN A 467 -19.30 31.42 -4.86
C GLN A 467 -20.58 30.77 -4.31
N ASP A 468 -21.37 30.13 -5.17
CA ASP A 468 -22.56 29.40 -4.73
C ASP A 468 -22.17 28.24 -3.80
N VAL A 469 -21.11 27.50 -4.14
CA VAL A 469 -20.62 26.40 -3.28
C VAL A 469 -20.14 26.94 -1.94
N LEU A 470 -19.35 28.02 -1.92
CA LEU A 470 -18.94 28.65 -0.65
C LEU A 470 -20.14 29.09 0.18
N THR A 471 -21.13 29.74 -0.45
CA THR A 471 -22.37 30.17 0.21
C THR A 471 -23.13 28.97 0.79
N LEU A 472 -23.19 27.85 0.08
CA LEU A 472 -23.79 26.61 0.56
C LEU A 472 -23.06 26.07 1.79
N LEU A 473 -21.73 25.99 1.74
CA LEU A 473 -20.91 25.53 2.86
C LEU A 473 -21.12 26.40 4.10
N GLU A 474 -21.19 27.72 3.94
CA GLU A 474 -21.46 28.66 5.03
C GLU A 474 -22.86 28.49 5.62
N LYS A 475 -23.90 28.36 4.78
CA LYS A 475 -25.29 28.22 5.24
C LYS A 475 -25.55 26.90 5.96
N GLU A 476 -24.97 25.81 5.48
CA GLU A 476 -25.17 24.47 6.04
C GLU A 476 -24.05 24.03 6.98
N SER A 477 -23.10 24.92 7.32
CA SER A 477 -21.94 24.60 8.16
C SER A 477 -21.10 23.42 7.63
N GLY A 478 -21.03 23.29 6.31
CA GLY A 478 -20.26 22.26 5.63
C GLY A 478 -18.77 22.61 5.51
N ILE A 479 -17.97 21.61 5.18
CA ILE A 479 -16.55 21.77 4.82
C ILE A 479 -16.27 21.17 3.44
N ALA A 480 -15.23 21.64 2.77
CA ALA A 480 -14.73 21.08 1.53
C ALA A 480 -13.20 20.95 1.53
N TRP A 481 -12.65 20.11 0.67
CA TRP A 481 -11.20 19.98 0.48
C TRP A 481 -10.85 19.51 -0.92
N THR A 482 -9.60 19.74 -1.31
CA THR A 482 -9.04 19.26 -2.58
C THR A 482 -8.87 17.74 -2.53
N ALA A 483 -9.53 17.03 -3.45
CA ALA A 483 -9.29 15.61 -3.65
C ALA A 483 -7.93 15.42 -4.34
N HIS A 484 -7.16 14.40 -3.93
CA HIS A 484 -5.90 13.96 -4.54
C HIS A 484 -5.04 15.10 -5.11
N PRO A 485 -4.68 16.11 -4.29
CA PRO A 485 -4.13 17.37 -4.76
C PRO A 485 -2.84 17.17 -5.57
N ARG A 486 -2.59 18.01 -6.58
CA ARG A 486 -1.44 17.96 -7.51
C ARG A 486 -1.38 16.75 -8.45
N VAL A 487 -2.34 15.83 -8.39
CA VAL A 487 -2.43 14.70 -9.35
C VAL A 487 -3.84 14.50 -9.87
N LYS A 488 -4.03 13.52 -10.77
CA LYS A 488 -5.33 13.15 -11.36
C LYS A 488 -6.09 14.40 -11.85
N GLY A 489 -7.35 14.57 -11.44
CA GLY A 489 -8.20 15.71 -11.76
C GLY A 489 -7.88 16.99 -10.99
N SER A 490 -6.91 16.94 -10.08
CA SER A 490 -6.44 18.06 -9.26
C SER A 490 -4.98 18.44 -9.56
N THR A 491 -4.46 18.07 -10.73
CA THR A 491 -3.13 18.52 -11.20
C THR A 491 -3.08 20.06 -11.21
N GLY A 492 -2.05 20.66 -10.58
CA GLY A 492 -1.92 22.12 -10.44
C GLY A 492 -2.70 22.74 -9.27
N PHE A 493 -3.47 21.94 -8.53
CA PHE A 493 -4.31 22.40 -7.43
C PHE A 493 -3.91 21.75 -6.10
N PRO A 494 -3.98 22.46 -4.97
CA PRO A 494 -4.64 23.77 -4.78
C PRO A 494 -3.80 25.00 -5.16
N ASP A 495 -2.58 24.84 -5.65
CA ASP A 495 -1.63 25.92 -5.93
C ASP A 495 -2.23 27.06 -6.77
N ASP A 496 -2.95 26.73 -7.85
CA ASP A 496 -3.54 27.71 -8.78
C ASP A 496 -4.72 28.52 -8.20
N TYR A 497 -5.38 28.01 -7.15
CA TYR A 497 -6.51 28.69 -6.51
C TYR A 497 -6.28 29.06 -5.05
N ARG A 498 -5.04 28.97 -4.56
CA ARG A 498 -4.70 29.25 -3.16
C ARG A 498 -5.11 30.64 -2.65
N ASP A 499 -5.26 31.60 -3.57
CA ASP A 499 -5.65 32.98 -3.27
C ASP A 499 -7.16 33.24 -3.47
N GLN A 500 -7.94 32.22 -3.84
CA GLN A 500 -9.39 32.35 -4.03
C GLN A 500 -10.13 32.42 -2.70
N GLU A 501 -11.27 33.11 -2.69
CA GLU A 501 -12.09 33.32 -1.49
C GLU A 501 -12.53 32.01 -0.84
N PHE A 502 -12.98 31.04 -1.65
CA PHE A 502 -13.37 29.73 -1.12
C PHE A 502 -12.19 29.01 -0.45
N PHE A 503 -10.98 29.06 -1.02
CA PHE A 503 -9.82 28.38 -0.44
C PHE A 503 -9.41 29.03 0.86
N THR A 504 -9.40 30.35 0.94
CA THR A 504 -9.01 31.08 2.17
C THR A 504 -10.05 30.99 3.29
N SER A 505 -11.30 30.62 2.97
CA SER A 505 -12.36 30.38 3.96
C SER A 505 -12.02 29.23 4.93
N ASN A 506 -12.53 29.33 6.16
CA ASN A 506 -12.47 28.24 7.16
C ASN A 506 -13.36 27.05 6.78
N HIS A 507 -14.26 27.21 5.81
CA HIS A 507 -15.06 26.12 5.24
C HIS A 507 -14.28 25.28 4.23
N PHE A 508 -13.05 25.68 3.86
CA PHE A 508 -12.19 24.87 3.01
C PHE A 508 -11.00 24.35 3.82
N LEU A 509 -11.01 23.05 4.09
CA LEU A 509 -10.08 22.40 5.02
C LEU A 509 -8.64 22.40 4.49
N GLY A 510 -8.45 22.26 3.17
CA GLY A 510 -7.12 22.15 2.55
C GLY A 510 -7.11 21.09 1.45
N GLY A 511 -6.45 19.97 1.73
CA GLY A 511 -6.32 18.85 0.78
C GLY A 511 -6.37 17.51 1.47
N ALA A 512 -6.14 16.45 0.69
CA ALA A 512 -6.19 15.09 1.19
C ALA A 512 -4.91 14.28 0.93
N TRP A 513 -4.63 13.35 1.84
CA TRP A 513 -3.49 12.44 1.82
C TRP A 513 -3.90 11.07 1.30
N LYS A 514 -3.13 10.60 0.31
CA LYS A 514 -3.03 9.22 -0.14
C LYS A 514 -1.61 9.01 -0.62
N ALA A 515 -1.05 7.82 -0.42
CA ALA A 515 0.31 7.47 -0.83
C ALA A 515 0.44 7.31 -2.36
N MET A 516 0.27 8.40 -3.12
CA MET A 516 0.39 8.40 -4.58
C MET A 516 1.00 9.71 -5.15
N PRO A 517 1.90 9.62 -6.15
CA PRO A 517 2.46 8.39 -6.73
C PRO A 517 3.45 7.69 -5.78
N ALA A 518 3.71 6.40 -6.02
CA ALA A 518 4.66 5.61 -5.26
C ALA A 518 6.12 5.86 -5.73
N ASP A 519 7.05 5.90 -4.78
CA ASP A 519 8.49 6.07 -5.00
C ASP A 519 9.26 5.42 -3.82
N TYR A 520 10.03 4.36 -4.08
CA TYR A 520 10.75 3.61 -3.04
C TYR A 520 12.09 4.22 -2.64
N SER A 521 12.46 5.38 -3.21
CA SER A 521 13.59 6.16 -2.73
C SER A 521 13.25 7.13 -1.61
N ARG A 522 11.95 7.34 -1.34
CA ARG A 522 11.48 8.24 -0.29
C ARG A 522 11.34 7.48 1.02
N GLU A 523 11.77 8.11 2.12
CA GLU A 523 11.57 7.57 3.47
C GLU A 523 10.12 7.67 3.95
N MET A 524 9.30 8.49 3.29
CA MET A 524 7.91 8.78 3.69
C MET A 524 6.94 8.46 2.56
N LEU A 525 5.81 7.85 2.92
CA LEU A 525 4.67 7.66 2.03
C LEU A 525 3.96 9.01 1.79
N GLY A 526 3.47 9.23 0.57
CA GLY A 526 2.67 10.41 0.23
C GLY A 526 3.46 11.74 0.27
N TRP A 527 4.77 11.70 0.01
CA TRP A 527 5.68 12.87 0.00
C TRP A 527 5.08 14.13 -0.66
N ARG A 528 4.44 13.98 -1.82
CA ARG A 528 3.77 15.07 -2.54
C ARG A 528 2.74 15.84 -1.69
N VAL A 529 1.99 15.14 -0.84
CA VAL A 529 0.99 15.76 0.05
C VAL A 529 1.64 16.35 1.28
N LEU A 530 2.71 15.73 1.79
CA LEU A 530 3.48 16.29 2.89
C LEU A 530 4.12 17.63 2.47
N ASP A 531 4.72 17.68 1.28
CA ASP A 531 5.25 18.91 0.67
C ASP A 531 4.14 19.97 0.49
N LEU A 532 2.95 19.56 0.05
CA LEU A 532 1.79 20.46 -0.01
C LEU A 532 1.39 20.99 1.39
N GLY A 533 1.49 20.17 2.43
CA GLY A 533 1.25 20.60 3.80
C GLY A 533 2.18 21.74 4.22
N ASP A 534 3.47 21.58 3.93
CA ASP A 534 4.48 22.61 4.16
C ASP A 534 4.19 23.89 3.34
N ASP A 535 3.81 23.73 2.07
CA ASP A 535 3.46 24.84 1.20
C ASP A 535 2.22 25.60 1.71
N MET A 536 1.15 24.90 2.09
CA MET A 536 -0.06 25.51 2.64
C MET A 536 0.23 26.28 3.94
N ALA A 537 1.10 25.73 4.79
CA ALA A 537 1.56 26.43 5.99
C ALA A 537 2.30 27.75 5.63
N ASN A 538 3.14 27.72 4.59
CA ASN A 538 3.84 28.91 4.08
C ASN A 538 2.93 29.94 3.40
N TRP A 539 1.78 29.51 2.84
CA TRP A 539 0.77 30.41 2.27
C TRP A 539 0.02 31.21 3.34
N GLY A 540 0.14 30.84 4.62
CA GLY A 540 -0.39 31.60 5.76
C GLY A 540 -1.86 31.34 6.09
N ASN A 541 -2.48 30.35 5.46
CA ASN A 541 -3.83 29.89 5.81
C ASN A 541 -3.76 28.67 6.72
N HIS A 542 -4.64 28.60 7.72
CA HIS A 542 -4.73 27.41 8.57
C HIS A 542 -5.48 26.30 7.83
N LYS A 543 -4.72 25.35 7.27
CA LYS A 543 -5.22 24.22 6.49
C LYS A 543 -4.75 22.91 7.07
N TYR A 544 -5.52 21.86 6.80
CA TYR A 544 -5.24 20.50 7.23
C TYR A 544 -5.24 19.55 6.05
N ILE A 545 -4.63 18.40 6.29
CA ILE A 545 -4.57 17.28 5.38
C ILE A 545 -5.29 16.10 6.04
N LEU A 546 -6.43 15.70 5.49
CA LEU A 546 -7.13 14.48 5.93
C LEU A 546 -6.73 13.28 5.07
N GLY A 547 -6.76 12.08 5.62
CA GLY A 547 -6.59 10.85 4.86
C GLY A 547 -7.83 10.54 4.01
N GLU A 548 -7.61 10.23 2.74
CA GLU A 548 -8.65 9.72 1.82
C GLU A 548 -8.14 8.50 1.04
N VAL A 549 -9.04 7.77 0.39
CA VAL A 549 -8.68 6.48 -0.23
C VAL A 549 -8.92 6.44 -1.73
N ASP A 550 -9.95 7.07 -2.29
CA ASP A 550 -10.22 7.13 -3.74
C ASP A 550 -10.11 5.75 -4.44
N ILE A 551 -10.98 4.82 -4.01
CA ILE A 551 -11.11 3.45 -4.52
C ILE A 551 -12.55 3.20 -5.00
N PHE A 552 -12.66 2.42 -6.08
CA PHE A 552 -13.90 1.99 -6.70
C PHE A 552 -14.24 0.55 -6.31
N LYS A 553 -15.51 0.33 -5.94
CA LYS A 553 -16.09 -0.96 -5.53
C LYS A 553 -15.34 -1.67 -4.39
N ILE A 554 -16.09 -2.38 -3.56
CA ILE A 554 -15.54 -3.09 -2.40
C ILE A 554 -16.33 -4.37 -2.21
N TYR A 555 -15.64 -5.50 -2.33
CA TYR A 555 -16.20 -6.83 -2.12
C TYR A 555 -15.35 -7.62 -1.13
N GLU A 556 -15.89 -8.73 -0.62
CA GLU A 556 -15.28 -9.50 0.47
C GLU A 556 -13.86 -10.00 0.16
N ASP A 557 -13.59 -10.31 -1.11
CA ASP A 557 -12.34 -10.88 -1.61
C ASP A 557 -11.28 -9.84 -1.99
N TYR A 558 -11.55 -8.54 -1.79
CA TYR A 558 -10.61 -7.45 -2.12
C TYR A 558 -9.45 -7.35 -1.11
N GLU A 559 -8.32 -6.83 -1.59
CA GLU A 559 -7.16 -6.42 -0.78
C GLU A 559 -7.23 -4.92 -0.49
N LEU A 560 -8.18 -4.53 0.36
CA LEU A 560 -8.41 -3.11 0.67
C LEU A 560 -7.34 -2.53 1.60
N PHE A 561 -6.84 -3.30 2.57
CA PHE A 561 -6.01 -2.78 3.67
C PHE A 561 -4.76 -2.05 3.19
N GLY A 562 -3.96 -2.66 2.32
CA GLY A 562 -2.73 -2.01 1.84
C GLY A 562 -2.95 -0.80 0.92
N THR A 563 -4.19 -0.51 0.54
CA THR A 563 -4.56 0.70 -0.23
C THR A 563 -5.20 1.79 0.62
N MET A 564 -5.55 1.46 1.88
CA MET A 564 -6.43 2.27 2.71
C MET A 564 -5.64 3.04 3.77
N ASN A 565 -6.04 4.27 4.03
CA ASN A 565 -5.61 5.04 5.20
C ASN A 565 -6.82 5.54 5.97
N VAL A 566 -6.64 5.79 7.26
CA VAL A 566 -7.72 6.17 8.18
C VAL A 566 -7.36 7.44 8.94
N ASN A 567 -8.38 8.17 9.33
CA ASN A 567 -8.29 9.32 10.23
C ASN A 567 -8.77 8.89 11.62
N TYR A 568 -7.96 9.10 12.65
CA TYR A 568 -8.41 8.97 14.04
C TYR A 568 -8.82 10.34 14.57
N LEU A 569 -10.12 10.54 14.74
CA LEU A 569 -10.72 11.78 15.23
C LEU A 569 -10.84 11.72 16.75
N LYS A 570 -10.43 12.77 17.47
CA LYS A 570 -10.67 12.91 18.92
C LYS A 570 -12.17 13.10 19.17
N LEU A 571 -12.88 11.98 19.29
CA LEU A 571 -14.33 11.92 19.40
C LEU A 571 -14.70 10.75 20.33
N ASP A 572 -15.57 11.01 21.29
CA ASP A 572 -15.92 10.00 22.30
C ASP A 572 -16.89 8.94 21.77
N LYS A 573 -17.79 9.33 20.86
CA LYS A 573 -18.86 8.47 20.33
C LYS A 573 -19.13 8.76 18.86
N ILE A 574 -19.65 7.75 18.16
CA ILE A 574 -20.16 7.89 16.81
C ILE A 574 -21.46 8.72 16.88
N PRO A 575 -21.63 9.79 16.08
CA PRO A 575 -22.89 10.52 16.02
C PRO A 575 -23.98 9.65 15.37
N HIS A 576 -25.22 9.84 15.80
CA HIS A 576 -26.37 9.20 15.17
C HIS A 576 -26.76 9.95 13.89
N TYR A 577 -27.15 9.22 12.85
CA TYR A 577 -27.46 9.80 11.55
C TYR A 577 -28.60 10.84 11.64
N GLU A 578 -29.65 10.52 12.41
CA GLU A 578 -30.83 11.36 12.62
C GLU A 578 -30.55 12.68 13.36
N ASP A 579 -29.52 12.69 14.21
CA ASP A 579 -29.10 13.89 14.96
C ASP A 579 -28.11 14.75 14.16
N GLY A 580 -27.53 14.20 13.10
CA GLY A 580 -26.42 14.76 12.35
C GLY A 580 -25.06 14.48 13.00
N TRP A 581 -24.01 14.80 12.25
CA TRP A 581 -22.61 14.51 12.57
C TRP A 581 -21.73 15.77 12.58
N GLN A 582 -22.29 16.93 12.96
CA GLN A 582 -21.54 18.17 13.21
C GLN A 582 -20.24 17.96 14.04
N PRO A 583 -20.22 17.12 15.10
CA PRO A 583 -18.98 16.87 15.85
C PRO A 583 -17.81 16.34 15.00
N VAL A 584 -18.10 15.62 13.90
CA VAL A 584 -17.08 15.15 12.95
C VAL A 584 -16.45 16.34 12.24
N LEU A 585 -17.27 17.23 11.68
CA LEU A 585 -16.79 18.44 11.00
C LEU A 585 -16.03 19.36 11.95
N ASP A 586 -16.52 19.56 13.17
CA ASP A 586 -15.85 20.38 14.19
C ASP A 586 -14.46 19.82 14.53
N THR A 587 -14.34 18.49 14.60
CA THR A 587 -13.08 17.80 14.89
C THR A 587 -12.09 17.96 13.74
N LEU A 588 -12.55 17.80 12.50
CA LEU A 588 -11.72 18.01 11.30
C LEU A 588 -11.27 19.47 11.18
N SER A 589 -12.19 20.43 11.27
CA SER A 589 -11.93 21.87 11.15
C SER A 589 -11.04 22.44 12.25
N SER A 590 -10.92 21.75 13.38
CA SER A 590 -10.03 22.14 14.48
C SER A 590 -8.71 21.36 14.52
N GLY A 591 -8.45 20.50 13.53
CA GLY A 591 -7.22 19.69 13.47
C GLY A 591 -7.14 18.60 14.52
N LYS A 592 -8.26 18.23 15.14
CA LYS A 592 -8.34 17.24 16.22
C LYS A 592 -8.35 15.81 15.70
N PHE A 593 -7.46 15.50 14.77
CA PHE A 593 -7.27 14.17 14.23
C PHE A 593 -5.82 13.91 13.80
N PHE A 594 -5.49 12.64 13.53
CA PHE A 594 -4.27 12.26 12.80
C PHE A 594 -4.58 11.20 11.74
N VAL A 595 -3.74 11.12 10.72
CA VAL A 595 -3.82 10.12 9.65
C VAL A 595 -2.87 8.96 9.95
N SER A 596 -3.31 7.72 9.70
CA SER A 596 -2.48 6.53 9.84
C SER A 596 -2.83 5.48 8.79
N THR A 597 -1.84 4.68 8.41
CA THR A 597 -1.97 3.46 7.61
C THR A 597 -2.42 2.25 8.45
N GLY A 598 -2.41 2.39 9.78
CA GLY A 598 -2.97 1.43 10.73
C GLY A 598 -1.95 0.50 11.38
N GLU A 599 -0.73 0.35 10.83
CA GLU A 599 0.31 -0.49 11.45
C GLU A 599 0.96 0.17 12.68
N VAL A 600 0.99 1.51 12.72
CA VAL A 600 1.49 2.28 13.88
C VAL A 600 0.32 2.94 14.60
N LEU A 601 0.17 2.62 15.89
CA LEU A 601 -0.84 3.21 16.76
C LEU A 601 -0.26 4.41 17.51
N ILE A 602 -0.86 5.58 17.30
CA ILE A 602 -0.56 6.80 18.05
C ILE A 602 -1.54 6.86 19.22
N SER A 603 -1.09 6.40 20.40
CA SER A 603 -1.96 6.28 21.59
C SER A 603 -2.40 7.62 22.19
N SER A 604 -1.66 8.70 21.91
CA SER A 604 -1.99 10.06 22.32
C SER A 604 -1.30 11.06 21.39
N PHE A 605 -1.98 12.17 21.09
CA PHE A 605 -1.39 13.34 20.45
C PHE A 605 -1.98 14.61 21.06
N ASP A 606 -1.27 15.73 21.02
CA ASP A 606 -1.72 17.05 21.48
C ASP A 606 -1.53 18.10 20.38
N ILE A 607 -2.30 19.20 20.44
CA ILE A 607 -2.32 20.30 19.46
C ILE A 607 -1.88 21.59 20.13
#